data_AF-A0A965GRU7-F1
#
_entry.id   AF-A0A965GRU7-F1
#
_cell.length_a   1.000
_cell.length_b   1.000
_cell.length_c   1.000
_cell.angle_alpha   90.00
_cell.angle_beta   90.00
_cell.angle_gamma   90.00
#
_symmetry.space_group_name_H-M   'P 1'
#
loop_
_entity.id
_entity.type
_entity.pdbx_description
1 polymer ?
#
loop_
_entity_poly.entity_id
_entity_poly.type
_entity_poly.pdbx_seq_one_letter_code
_entity_poly.pdbx_strand_id
1 'polypeptide(L)'
;ETRHEGQIVYETTEAITLTDRGFAFASGRGEKNFEPFAQGDVLGYHADEPALAPYDGVLMFPKVPELWKVGSPVGFLAKRTR
;
A
#
# COMPACT_ATOMS: atom_id res chain seq x y z
N GLU A 1 19.07 -21.09 -16.01
CA GLU A 1 18.14 -19.96 -16.17
C GLU A 1 16.74 -20.52 -16.04
N THR A 2 16.11 -20.35 -14.88
CA THR A 2 14.78 -20.93 -14.63
C THR A 2 13.74 -20.01 -15.24
N ARG A 3 13.03 -20.48 -16.27
CA ARG A 3 11.90 -19.74 -16.83
C ARG A 3 10.77 -19.68 -15.80
N HIS A 4 10.43 -18.48 -15.34
CA HIS A 4 9.25 -18.22 -14.53
C HIS A 4 8.01 -18.05 -15.42
N GLU A 5 7.62 -19.09 -16.15
CA GLU A 5 6.34 -19.07 -16.87
C GLU A 5 5.20 -19.07 -15.84
N GLY A 6 4.44 -17.97 -15.74
CA GLY A 6 3.26 -17.84 -14.87
C GLY A 6 3.43 -16.97 -13.61
N GLN A 7 4.58 -16.31 -13.38
CA GLN A 7 4.71 -15.36 -12.26
C GLN A 7 4.07 -14.02 -12.58
N ILE A 8 3.24 -13.52 -11.65
CA ILE A 8 2.70 -12.17 -11.70
C ILE A 8 3.78 -11.21 -11.22
N VAL A 9 4.14 -10.24 -12.07
CA VAL A 9 5.13 -9.21 -11.74
C VAL A 9 4.41 -7.94 -11.29
N TYR A 10 4.93 -7.34 -10.23
CA TYR A 10 4.46 -6.07 -9.70
C TYR A 10 5.58 -5.02 -9.72
N GLU A 11 5.25 -3.82 -10.13
CA GLU A 11 6.11 -2.64 -10.05
C GLU A 11 5.60 -1.77 -8.91
N THR A 12 6.47 -1.50 -7.94
CA THR A 12 6.19 -0.53 -6.86
C THR A 12 6.24 0.87 -7.45
N THR A 13 5.18 1.64 -7.24
CA THR A 13 5.05 2.98 -7.83
C THR A 13 5.03 4.07 -6.78
N GLU A 14 4.38 3.85 -5.64
CA GLU A 14 4.16 4.87 -4.62
C GLU A 14 4.29 4.28 -3.20
N ALA A 15 4.59 5.13 -2.23
CA ALA A 15 4.61 4.78 -0.82
C ALA A 15 3.55 5.58 -0.07
N ILE A 16 2.80 4.93 0.81
CA ILE A 16 2.04 5.63 1.85
C ILE A 16 3.05 6.00 2.94
N THR A 17 3.35 7.28 3.09
CA THR A 17 4.37 7.76 4.03
C THR A 17 3.73 8.24 5.32
N LEU A 18 4.24 7.80 6.47
CA LEU A 18 3.80 8.33 7.76
C LEU A 18 4.16 9.82 7.85
N THR A 19 3.17 10.65 8.15
CA THR A 19 3.39 12.09 8.39
C THR A 19 3.31 12.39 9.88
N ASP A 20 3.66 13.61 10.29
CA ASP A 20 3.45 14.08 11.67
C ASP A 20 1.97 14.11 12.10
N ARG A 21 1.04 14.03 11.12
CA ARG A 21 -0.40 13.90 11.37
C ARG A 21 -0.83 12.46 11.69
N GLY A 22 0.12 11.53 11.71
CA GLY A 22 -0.13 10.10 11.85
C GLY A 22 -0.68 9.47 10.58
N PHE A 23 -1.06 8.20 10.71
CA PHE A 23 -1.77 7.44 9.70
C PHE A 23 -2.61 6.36 10.39
N ALA A 24 -3.72 5.98 9.78
CA ALA A 24 -4.44 4.76 10.14
C ALA A 24 -4.93 4.10 8.85
N PHE A 25 -4.72 2.79 8.73
CA PHE A 25 -5.36 2.04 7.65
C PHE A 25 -6.89 2.11 7.79
N ALA A 26 -7.60 2.12 6.67
CA ALA A 26 -9.05 2.01 6.68
C ALA A 26 -9.45 0.61 7.20
N SER A 27 -10.70 0.46 7.65
CA SER A 27 -11.17 -0.84 8.16
C SER A 27 -10.99 -1.94 7.11
N GLY A 28 -10.34 -3.04 7.50
CA GLY A 28 -10.03 -4.17 6.63
C GLY A 28 -8.81 -3.97 5.71
N ARG A 29 -8.09 -2.84 5.82
CA ARG A 29 -6.87 -2.56 5.04
C ARG A 29 -5.61 -2.79 5.85
N GLY A 30 -4.53 -3.16 5.17
CA GLY A 30 -3.20 -3.29 5.76
C GLY A 30 -3.02 -4.55 6.60
N GLU A 31 -3.93 -5.51 6.48
CA GLU A 31 -3.88 -6.78 7.22
C GLU A 31 -2.98 -7.81 6.54
N LYS A 32 -2.79 -7.70 5.22
CA LYS A 32 -2.10 -8.69 4.39
C LYS A 32 -1.25 -8.03 3.31
N ASN A 33 -0.20 -8.73 2.91
CA ASN A 33 0.60 -8.33 1.75
C ASN A 33 -0.14 -8.69 0.45
N PHE A 34 0.08 -7.92 -0.62
CA PHE A 34 -0.60 -8.02 -1.90
C PHE A 34 -2.14 -7.88 -1.82
N GLU A 35 -2.63 -7.07 -0.88
CA GLU A 35 -4.05 -6.82 -0.71
C GLU A 35 -4.58 -5.95 -1.88
N PRO A 36 -5.61 -6.37 -2.63
CA PRO A 36 -6.07 -5.63 -3.81
C PRO A 36 -6.84 -4.36 -3.43
N PHE A 37 -6.71 -3.32 -4.25
CA PHE A 37 -7.51 -2.10 -4.21
C PHE A 37 -7.95 -1.69 -5.61
N ALA A 38 -9.07 -0.99 -5.68
CA ALA A 38 -9.55 -0.29 -6.88
C ALA A 38 -9.24 1.21 -6.79
N GLN A 39 -9.16 1.87 -7.94
CA GLN A 39 -9.03 3.32 -8.01
C GLN A 39 -10.14 4.02 -7.23
N GLY A 40 -9.76 4.96 -6.36
CA GLY A 40 -10.69 5.71 -5.52
C GLY A 40 -11.03 5.04 -4.18
N ASP A 41 -10.58 3.80 -3.94
CA ASP A 41 -10.72 3.17 -2.62
C ASP A 41 -10.01 3.98 -1.54
N VAL A 42 -10.60 4.07 -0.35
CA VAL A 42 -9.92 4.64 0.81
C VAL A 42 -8.97 3.59 1.40
N LEU A 43 -7.66 3.85 1.32
CA LEU A 43 -6.62 2.95 1.86
C LEU A 43 -6.37 3.21 3.35
N GLY A 44 -6.59 4.45 3.77
CA GLY A 44 -6.41 4.90 5.15
C GLY A 44 -6.60 6.39 5.27
N TYR A 45 -6.15 6.95 6.37
CA TYR A 45 -6.37 8.35 6.71
C TYR A 45 -5.12 8.97 7.33
N HIS A 46 -4.79 10.18 6.92
CA HIS A 46 -3.87 11.06 7.62
C HIS A 46 -4.68 12.05 8.45
N ALA A 47 -4.79 11.80 9.76
CA ALA A 47 -5.83 12.41 10.59
C ALA A 47 -7.22 12.20 9.96
N ASP A 48 -7.88 13.26 9.50
CA ASP A 48 -9.22 13.20 8.88
C ASP A 48 -9.18 13.18 7.33
N GLU A 49 -7.99 13.24 6.71
CA GLU A 49 -7.85 13.26 5.26
C GLU A 49 -7.69 11.84 4.68
N PRO A 50 -8.58 11.40 3.77
CA PRO A 50 -8.48 10.07 3.20
C PRO A 50 -7.30 9.96 2.22
N ALA A 51 -6.50 8.90 2.40
CA ALA A 51 -5.51 8.45 1.43
C ALA A 51 -6.20 7.55 0.40
N LEU A 52 -6.51 8.12 -0.77
CA LEU A 52 -7.22 7.42 -1.84
C LEU A 52 -6.26 6.63 -2.73
N ALA A 53 -6.69 5.46 -3.18
CA ALA A 53 -5.99 4.66 -4.17
C ALA A 53 -5.97 5.39 -5.53
N PRO A 54 -4.78 5.70 -6.09
CA PRO A 54 -4.69 6.48 -7.33
C PRO A 54 -5.00 5.67 -8.60
N TYR A 55 -5.07 4.34 -8.51
CA TYR A 55 -5.30 3.41 -9.62
C TYR A 55 -5.73 2.04 -9.08
N ASP A 56 -5.93 1.04 -9.94
CA ASP A 56 -6.14 -0.36 -9.53
C ASP A 56 -4.82 -1.10 -9.29
N GLY A 57 -4.67 -1.76 -8.15
CA GLY A 57 -3.39 -2.36 -7.78
C GLY A 57 -3.43 -3.16 -6.49
N VAL A 58 -2.26 -3.27 -5.85
CA VAL A 58 -2.10 -4.01 -4.59
C VAL A 58 -1.30 -3.21 -3.56
N LEU A 59 -1.70 -3.31 -2.29
CA LEU A 59 -0.96 -2.82 -1.14
C LEU A 59 0.10 -3.85 -0.75
N MET A 60 1.35 -3.41 -0.66
CA MET A 60 2.50 -4.23 -0.35
C MET A 60 3.18 -3.78 0.94
N PHE A 61 3.67 -4.77 1.70
CA PHE A 61 4.41 -4.57 2.95
C PHE A 61 3.73 -3.59 3.93
N PRO A 62 2.43 -3.74 4.26
CA PRO A 62 1.84 -2.95 5.33
C PRO A 62 2.60 -3.24 6.62
N LYS A 63 3.16 -2.19 7.23
CA LYS A 63 3.91 -2.30 8.47
C LYS A 63 2.96 -2.27 9.64
N VAL A 64 3.26 -3.08 10.65
CA VAL A 64 2.63 -2.96 11.97
C VAL A 64 3.02 -1.63 12.64
N PRO A 65 2.15 -1.02 13.47
CA PRO A 65 2.38 0.30 14.06
C PRO A 65 3.70 0.43 14.84
N GLU A 66 4.19 -0.65 15.45
CA GLU A 66 5.43 -0.69 16.22
C GLU A 66 6.68 -0.41 15.37
N LEU A 67 6.58 -0.56 14.04
CA LEU A 67 7.66 -0.30 13.08
C LEU A 67 7.51 1.05 12.36
N TRP A 68 6.53 1.87 12.73
CA TRP A 68 6.25 3.13 12.08
C TRP A 68 7.23 4.22 12.53
N LYS A 69 7.70 5.00 11.55
CA LYS A 69 8.58 6.14 11.75
C LYS A 69 8.12 7.28 10.84
N VAL A 70 7.99 8.47 11.40
CA VAL A 70 7.64 9.68 10.62
C VAL A 70 8.62 9.85 9.47
N GLY A 71 8.09 10.20 8.29
CA GLY A 71 8.83 10.35 7.05
C GLY A 71 9.23 9.02 6.39
N SER A 72 8.80 7.88 6.94
CA SER A 72 9.04 6.55 6.37
C SER A 72 7.75 5.91 5.86
N PRO A 73 7.82 5.00 4.87
CA PRO A 73 6.65 4.27 4.39
C PRO A 73 6.00 3.42 5.47
N VAL A 74 4.67 3.44 5.56
CA VAL A 74 3.84 2.47 6.29
C VAL A 74 3.35 1.33 5.40
N GLY A 75 3.41 1.51 4.08
CA GLY A 75 3.10 0.52 3.06
C GLY A 75 3.44 1.07 1.67
N PHE A 76 3.44 0.20 0.67
CA PHE A 76 3.73 0.53 -0.72
C PHE A 76 2.57 0.17 -1.63
N LEU A 77 2.34 0.94 -2.67
CA LEU A 77 1.38 0.65 -3.71
C LEU A 77 2.12 0.11 -4.93
N ALA A 78 1.56 -0.92 -5.55
CA ALA A 78 2.16 -1.52 -6.74
C ALA A 78 1.13 -1.81 -7.83
N LYS A 79 1.57 -1.68 -9.07
CA LYS A 79 0.82 -2.07 -10.28
C LYS A 79 1.29 -3.40 -10.79
N ARG A 80 0.38 -4.21 -11.30
CA ARG A 80 0.72 -5.42 -12.04
C ARG A 80 1.27 -5.04 -13.42
N THR A 81 2.43 -5.56 -13.82
CA THR A 81 3.14 -5.16 -15.04
C THR A 81 2.97 -6.11 -16.23
N ARG A 82 1.81 -6.79 -16.31
CA ARG A 82 1.40 -7.88 -17.23
C ARG A 82 1.62 -9.27 -16.61
#